data_AF-A0A432EL27-F1
#
_entry.id   AF-A0A432EL27-F1
#
_cell.length_a   1.000
_cell.length_b   1.000
_cell.length_c   1.000
_cell.angle_alpha   90.00
_cell.angle_beta   90.00
_cell.angle_gamma   90.00
#
_symmetry.space_group_name_H-M   'P 1'
#
loop_
_entity.id
_entity.type
_entity.pdbx_description
1 polymer ?
#
loop_
_entity_poly.entity_id
_entity_poly.type
_entity_poly.pdbx_seq_one_letter_code
_entity_poly.pdbx_strand_id
1 'polypeptide(L)'
;MELKEKLQRVGKYEYVLQKRTVYPDQREVKFFLNETLYGLLEESAVLQAVNASRLPGVVEPVVVMPDVHVGYGFPIGGVMATDPAEGGIISPGAIGYDINCLPEGTPILTPYGYTVEVERVSRQSLLGGDREKGKLKEVKPVLKFQKKVKKLLKIRTDLGYEIRLTEDHPIFTDRGTKSAKNLKVGDKVPVYPFKGVPYEEPEEFTILETVGDEKLDKELRKRELLPLTSKSEKLPIVLKLLGYLTGDGHLSEDKVSFYGSSEGLKLLKRDIEKLGFTTCQTENWVYVSSKSLARFFEKLGAPKGNKTKKTFGVPEWLFKLPKWLKRLYLASLFGAKMNKVYSPNGKTFSNLTFSVSKKPEHSESGLKFVNDLKRLLEEFGIKTSKVESFKDGKSVRFRFHITSEGEILKFLERVGYEYAPERKKLGLYAVAYIRKKLFERENSQGKVWEAKLPKVSGMSVSEIALALKVNRCFVERSIYENRGSVRIGKDFPSFDEWIKKNTFGDFVFATVVEIEEEPYEGWVYDFTVSQKEHNF
;
A
#
# COMPACT_ATOMS: atom_id res chain seq x y z
N MET A 1 -22.60 -2.63 39.00
CA MET A 1 -22.07 -2.91 40.35
C MET A 1 -20.96 -1.89 40.54
N GLU A 2 -21.06 -1.04 41.55
CA GLU A 2 -20.04 -0.01 41.84
C GLU A 2 -18.88 -0.69 42.59
N LEU A 3 -17.99 -1.35 41.84
CA LEU A 3 -16.85 -2.07 42.40
C LEU A 3 -15.77 -1.11 42.86
N LYS A 4 -15.63 0.02 42.18
CA LYS A 4 -14.72 1.11 42.54
C LYS A 4 -14.96 1.58 43.97
N GLU A 5 -16.21 1.73 44.41
CA GLU A 5 -16.54 2.19 45.76
C GLU A 5 -16.13 1.21 46.86
N LYS A 6 -15.89 -0.07 46.52
CA LYS A 6 -15.41 -1.08 47.46
C LYS A 6 -13.90 -1.03 47.69
N LEU A 7 -13.18 -0.18 46.94
CA LEU A 7 -11.74 0.04 47.13
C LEU A 7 -11.48 0.83 48.40
N GLN A 8 -10.67 0.26 49.30
CA GLN A 8 -10.27 0.91 50.53
C GLN A 8 -8.93 1.61 50.34
N ARG A 9 -8.85 2.90 50.64
CA ARG A 9 -7.58 3.63 50.65
C ARG A 9 -6.78 3.20 51.88
N VAL A 10 -5.63 2.56 51.66
CA VAL A 10 -4.73 2.08 52.73
C VAL A 10 -3.43 2.89 52.80
N GLY A 11 -3.15 3.71 51.78
CA GLY A 11 -1.97 4.56 51.73
C GLY A 11 -2.19 5.80 50.87
N LYS A 12 -1.17 6.65 50.75
CA LYS A 12 -1.25 7.91 50.00
C LYS A 12 -1.65 7.69 48.53
N TYR A 13 -1.13 6.62 47.93
CA TYR A 13 -1.37 6.24 46.55
C TYR A 13 -1.88 4.81 46.42
N GLU A 14 -2.38 4.21 47.51
CA GLU A 14 -2.68 2.78 47.57
C GLU A 14 -4.14 2.55 47.92
N TYR A 15 -4.82 1.82 47.04
CA TYR A 15 -6.18 1.37 47.19
C TYR A 15 -6.22 -0.16 47.12
N VAL A 16 -6.96 -0.79 48.02
CA VAL A 16 -7.04 -2.25 48.12
C VAL A 16 -8.49 -2.70 47.99
N LEU A 17 -8.72 -3.66 47.11
CA LEU A 17 -9.92 -4.47 47.12
C LEU A 17 -9.61 -5.75 47.89
N GLN A 18 -10.15 -5.85 49.10
CA GLN A 18 -9.94 -6.99 49.98
C GLN A 18 -10.35 -8.30 49.29
N LYS A 19 -9.65 -9.38 49.61
CA LYS A 19 -10.03 -10.70 49.11
C LYS A 19 -11.46 -11.04 49.50
N ARG A 20 -12.14 -11.84 48.69
CA ARG A 20 -13.53 -12.27 48.91
C ARG A 20 -14.58 -11.16 48.93
N THR A 21 -14.25 -9.95 48.46
CA THR A 21 -15.18 -8.81 48.41
C THR A 21 -16.22 -8.94 47.29
N VAL A 22 -15.83 -9.52 46.16
CA VAL A 22 -16.70 -9.70 44.99
C VAL A 22 -17.07 -11.17 44.79
N TYR A 23 -16.09 -12.08 44.89
CA TYR A 23 -16.29 -13.52 44.73
C TYR A 23 -15.53 -14.31 45.81
N PRO A 24 -16.01 -15.49 46.26
CA PRO A 24 -15.37 -16.26 47.33
C PRO A 24 -13.92 -16.70 47.05
N ASP A 25 -13.57 -16.86 45.79
CA ASP A 25 -12.28 -17.27 45.24
C ASP A 25 -11.41 -16.08 44.78
N GLN A 26 -11.89 -14.85 44.93
CA GLN A 26 -11.13 -13.63 44.61
C GLN A 26 -10.01 -13.39 45.62
N ARG A 27 -8.77 -13.29 45.12
CA ARG A 27 -7.61 -12.82 45.89
C ARG A 27 -7.60 -11.30 46.03
N GLU A 28 -6.78 -10.79 46.93
CA GLU A 28 -6.62 -9.35 47.11
C GLU A 28 -6.11 -8.67 45.82
N VAL A 29 -6.66 -7.50 45.51
CA VAL A 29 -6.23 -6.66 44.39
C VAL A 29 -5.78 -5.30 44.91
N LYS A 30 -4.55 -4.89 44.58
CA LYS A 30 -3.99 -3.59 44.96
C LYS A 30 -3.89 -2.67 43.75
N PHE A 31 -4.31 -1.43 43.91
CA PHE A 31 -4.23 -0.37 42.91
C PHE A 31 -3.31 0.75 43.41
N PHE A 32 -2.38 1.16 42.56
CA PHE A 32 -1.51 2.32 42.81
C PHE A 32 -2.02 3.53 42.03
N LEU A 33 -2.74 4.43 42.69
CA LEU A 33 -3.43 5.56 42.07
C LEU A 33 -3.34 6.81 42.96
N ASN A 34 -3.21 7.98 42.36
CA ASN A 34 -3.51 9.24 43.05
C ASN A 34 -5.02 9.56 42.95
N GLU A 35 -5.49 10.59 43.65
CA GLU A 35 -6.92 10.94 43.68
C GLU A 35 -7.50 11.26 42.29
N THR A 36 -6.70 11.89 41.43
CA THR A 36 -7.10 12.17 40.03
C THR A 36 -7.28 10.88 39.23
N LEU A 37 -6.32 9.96 39.29
CA LEU A 37 -6.37 8.68 38.59
C LEU A 37 -7.46 7.78 39.17
N TYR A 38 -7.67 7.80 40.49
CA TYR A 38 -8.81 7.15 41.10
C TYR A 38 -10.12 7.70 40.53
N GLY A 39 -10.26 9.02 40.37
CA GLY A 39 -11.42 9.64 39.71
C GLY A 39 -11.68 9.09 38.29
N LEU A 40 -10.62 8.85 37.52
CA LEU A 40 -10.68 8.35 36.14
C LEU A 40 -10.80 6.82 36.02
N LEU A 41 -10.61 6.07 37.10
CA LEU A 41 -10.65 4.61 37.09
C LEU A 41 -12.02 4.10 36.62
N GLU A 42 -12.01 3.27 35.58
CA GLU A 42 -13.19 2.63 34.99
C GLU A 42 -13.58 1.36 35.76
N GLU A 43 -14.89 1.16 35.98
CA GLU A 43 -15.43 -0.03 36.68
C GLU A 43 -15.04 -1.35 36.01
N SER A 44 -15.01 -1.37 34.68
CA SER A 44 -14.60 -2.52 33.87
C SER A 44 -13.14 -2.91 34.12
N ALA A 45 -12.24 -1.95 34.33
CA ALA A 45 -10.84 -2.24 34.66
C ALA A 45 -10.72 -2.89 36.05
N VAL A 46 -11.52 -2.41 37.02
CA VAL A 46 -11.59 -3.02 38.37
C VAL A 46 -12.10 -4.46 38.28
N LEU A 47 -13.18 -4.70 37.51
CA LEU A 47 -13.73 -6.04 37.31
C LEU A 47 -12.72 -6.98 36.61
N GLN A 48 -11.93 -6.49 35.67
CA GLN A 48 -10.89 -7.29 35.01
C GLN A 48 -9.80 -7.73 35.99
N ALA A 49 -9.33 -6.83 36.86
CA ALA A 49 -8.37 -7.19 37.90
C ALA A 49 -8.94 -8.21 38.89
N VAL A 50 -10.21 -8.04 39.29
CA VAL A 50 -10.96 -8.99 40.13
C VAL A 50 -11.02 -10.36 39.48
N ASN A 51 -11.39 -10.44 38.20
CA ASN A 51 -11.49 -11.70 37.48
C ASN A 51 -10.13 -12.38 37.33
N ALA A 52 -9.07 -11.62 37.04
CA ALA A 52 -7.72 -12.18 36.94
C ALA A 52 -7.20 -12.71 38.28
N SER A 53 -7.55 -12.07 39.40
CA SER A 53 -7.14 -12.53 40.75
C SER A 53 -7.66 -13.93 41.11
N ARG A 54 -8.72 -14.38 40.44
CA ARG A 54 -9.39 -15.68 40.63
C ARG A 54 -8.78 -16.81 39.80
N LEU A 55 -7.82 -16.50 38.91
CA LEU A 55 -7.23 -17.52 38.06
C LEU A 55 -6.46 -18.56 38.91
N PRO A 56 -6.39 -19.82 38.45
CA PRO A 56 -5.62 -20.86 39.16
C PRO A 56 -4.16 -20.45 39.37
N GLY A 57 -3.63 -20.77 40.55
CA GLY A 57 -2.23 -20.54 40.91
C GLY A 57 -1.74 -19.08 40.98
N VAL A 58 -2.59 -18.03 40.83
CA VAL A 58 -2.09 -16.66 41.02
C VAL A 58 -1.61 -16.38 42.45
N VAL A 59 -0.54 -15.62 42.59
CA VAL A 59 0.03 -15.26 43.89
C VAL A 59 -0.64 -13.96 44.36
N GLU A 60 -1.19 -13.96 45.58
CA GLU A 60 -1.78 -12.76 46.19
C GLU A 60 -0.69 -11.75 46.57
N PRO A 61 -0.85 -10.44 46.28
CA PRO A 61 -1.97 -9.80 45.57
C PRO A 61 -1.75 -9.66 44.05
N VAL A 62 -2.86 -9.53 43.31
CA VAL A 62 -2.81 -8.94 41.95
C VAL A 62 -2.62 -7.44 42.09
N VAL A 63 -1.73 -6.86 41.30
CA VAL A 63 -1.37 -5.45 41.41
C VAL A 63 -1.74 -4.71 40.13
N VAL A 64 -2.23 -3.47 40.25
CA VAL A 64 -2.62 -2.63 39.14
C VAL A 64 -1.91 -1.28 39.26
N MET A 65 -1.17 -0.93 38.20
CA MET A 65 -0.29 0.23 38.12
C MET A 65 -1.03 1.51 37.71
N PRO A 66 -0.40 2.71 37.86
CA PRO A 66 -1.06 4.00 37.56
C PRO A 66 -1.52 4.22 36.11
N ASP A 67 -1.03 3.43 35.15
CA ASP A 67 -1.42 3.48 33.74
C ASP A 67 -2.70 2.69 33.42
N VAL A 68 -3.44 2.29 34.46
CA VAL A 68 -4.65 1.47 34.35
C VAL A 68 -5.70 2.03 33.40
N HIS A 69 -6.18 1.17 32.51
CA HIS A 69 -7.37 1.35 31.70
C HIS A 69 -7.90 -0.02 31.25
N VAL A 70 -9.10 -0.02 30.68
CA VAL A 70 -9.78 -1.24 30.25
C VAL A 70 -8.97 -1.99 29.18
N GLY A 71 -8.65 -3.25 29.47
CA GLY A 71 -8.09 -4.19 28.51
C GLY A 71 -9.16 -5.13 27.93
N TYR A 72 -8.76 -6.30 27.43
CA TYR A 72 -9.71 -7.32 26.91
C TYR A 72 -10.08 -8.39 27.94
N GLY A 73 -9.16 -8.76 28.83
CA GLY A 73 -9.37 -9.80 29.85
C GLY A 73 -8.70 -9.49 31.20
N PHE A 74 -7.55 -8.84 31.14
CA PHE A 74 -6.85 -8.23 32.26
C PHE A 74 -6.68 -6.73 31.95
N PRO A 75 -6.74 -5.81 32.93
CA PRO A 75 -6.61 -4.41 32.62
C PRO A 75 -5.16 -4.10 32.22
N ILE A 76 -5.00 -3.12 31.33
CA ILE A 76 -3.67 -2.60 31.05
C ILE A 76 -3.11 -2.00 32.35
N GLY A 77 -1.80 -2.12 32.57
CA GLY A 77 -1.16 -1.79 33.85
C GLY A 77 -1.34 -2.87 34.94
N GLY A 78 -2.04 -3.97 34.67
CA GLY A 78 -2.15 -5.10 35.58
C GLY A 78 -0.85 -5.92 35.65
N VAL A 79 -0.51 -6.40 36.84
CA VAL A 79 0.60 -7.32 37.14
C VAL A 79 0.06 -8.49 37.96
N MET A 80 0.30 -9.70 37.46
CA MET A 80 -0.13 -10.94 38.09
C MET A 80 1.00 -11.96 38.01
N ALA A 81 1.41 -12.50 39.15
CA ALA A 81 2.31 -13.64 39.22
C ALA A 81 1.48 -14.92 39.36
N THR A 82 1.90 -16.01 38.73
CA THR A 82 1.28 -17.34 38.85
C THR A 82 2.35 -18.37 39.21
N ASP A 83 2.00 -19.29 40.12
CA ASP A 83 2.85 -20.41 40.53
C ASP A 83 2.45 -21.67 39.75
N PRO A 84 3.29 -22.17 38.82
CA PRO A 84 3.00 -23.38 38.05
C PRO A 84 2.78 -24.63 38.89
N ALA A 85 3.39 -24.72 40.08
CA ALA A 85 3.21 -25.87 40.97
C ALA A 85 1.79 -25.94 41.55
N GLU A 86 1.15 -24.79 41.73
CA GLU A 86 -0.23 -24.64 42.22
C GLU A 86 -1.26 -24.53 41.07
N GLY A 87 -0.92 -25.09 39.90
CA GLY A 87 -1.76 -25.04 38.70
C GLY A 87 -1.79 -23.67 38.03
N GLY A 88 -0.76 -22.85 38.27
CA GLY A 88 -0.60 -21.52 37.68
C GLY A 88 -0.58 -21.56 36.16
N ILE A 89 -1.30 -20.62 35.56
CA ILE A 89 -1.45 -20.53 34.12
C ILE A 89 -0.53 -19.46 33.53
N ILE A 90 -0.08 -19.69 32.30
CA ILE A 90 0.48 -18.66 31.43
C ILE A 90 -0.65 -18.22 30.50
N SER A 91 -1.09 -16.97 30.63
CA SER A 91 -2.17 -16.41 29.79
C SER A 91 -1.62 -15.34 28.85
N PRO A 92 -1.42 -15.65 27.55
CA PRO A 92 -1.06 -14.64 26.56
C PRO A 92 -2.12 -13.53 26.45
N GLY A 93 -3.38 -13.85 26.74
CA GLY A 93 -4.50 -12.90 26.71
C GLY A 93 -4.52 -11.89 27.86
N ALA A 94 -3.71 -12.08 28.90
CA ALA A 94 -3.55 -11.08 29.96
C ALA A 94 -2.87 -9.79 29.45
N ILE A 95 -2.21 -9.85 28.30
CA ILE A 95 -1.56 -8.70 27.64
C ILE A 95 -2.49 -8.06 26.58
N GLY A 96 -3.70 -8.62 26.41
CA GLY A 96 -4.60 -8.33 25.30
C GLY A 96 -4.28 -9.19 24.07
N TYR A 97 -5.32 -9.73 23.42
CA TYR A 97 -5.16 -10.35 22.10
C TYR A 97 -5.40 -9.31 21.02
N ASP A 98 -4.42 -9.11 20.15
CA ASP A 98 -4.66 -8.46 18.86
C ASP A 98 -5.46 -9.42 17.98
N ILE A 99 -6.40 -8.89 17.20
CA ILE A 99 -7.34 -9.70 16.45
C ILE A 99 -6.60 -10.24 15.22
N ASN A 100 -6.16 -11.51 15.27
CA ASN A 100 -5.53 -12.15 14.10
C ASN A 100 -6.55 -12.38 12.97
N CYS A 101 -6.27 -11.98 11.73
CA CYS A 101 -7.36 -11.80 10.75
C CYS A 101 -7.17 -12.30 9.32
N LEU A 102 -5.97 -12.24 8.72
CA LEU A 102 -5.83 -12.42 7.27
C LEU A 102 -5.33 -13.83 6.91
N PRO A 103 -5.95 -14.54 5.95
CA PRO A 103 -5.53 -15.89 5.58
C PRO A 103 -4.21 -15.90 4.79
N GLU A 104 -3.58 -17.07 4.74
CA GLU A 104 -2.39 -17.36 3.91
C GLU A 104 -2.55 -16.85 2.46
N GLY A 105 -1.46 -16.35 1.90
CA GLY A 105 -1.42 -15.80 0.55
C GLY A 105 -1.96 -14.36 0.43
N THR A 106 -2.46 -13.75 1.50
CA THR A 106 -2.91 -12.35 1.47
C THR A 106 -1.71 -11.43 1.15
N PRO A 107 -1.74 -10.64 0.06
CA PRO A 107 -0.62 -9.81 -0.33
C PRO A 107 -0.54 -8.52 0.50
N ILE A 108 0.59 -8.30 1.17
CA ILE A 108 0.87 -7.10 1.96
C ILE A 108 1.86 -6.19 1.22
N LEU A 109 1.51 -4.93 1.01
CA LEU A 109 2.30 -3.99 0.22
C LEU A 109 3.46 -3.36 1.03
N THR A 110 4.62 -3.25 0.39
CA THR A 110 5.82 -2.62 0.96
C THR A 110 6.07 -1.20 0.42
N PRO A 111 6.91 -0.37 1.05
CA PRO A 111 7.26 0.97 0.55
C PRO A 111 7.95 0.98 -0.82
N TYR A 112 8.60 -0.11 -1.20
CA TYR A 112 9.15 -0.30 -2.55
C TYR A 112 8.10 -0.80 -3.55
N GLY A 113 6.85 -0.95 -3.09
CA GLY A 113 5.65 -1.35 -3.80
C GLY A 113 5.76 -2.71 -4.50
N TYR A 114 6.47 -3.62 -3.86
CA TYR A 114 6.25 -5.05 -4.03
C TYR A 114 5.33 -5.58 -2.93
N THR A 115 4.70 -6.73 -3.15
CA THR A 115 3.86 -7.40 -2.16
C THR A 115 4.55 -8.64 -1.62
N VAL A 116 4.39 -8.88 -0.32
CA VAL A 116 4.80 -10.13 0.33
C VAL A 116 3.56 -10.80 0.89
N GLU A 117 3.45 -12.12 0.73
CA GLU A 117 2.37 -12.89 1.34
C GLU A 117 2.44 -12.76 2.87
N VAL A 118 1.28 -12.62 3.50
CA VAL A 118 1.14 -12.30 4.93
C VAL A 118 1.97 -13.24 5.81
N GLU A 119 1.94 -14.54 5.57
CA GLU A 119 2.70 -15.54 6.32
C GLU A 119 4.23 -15.36 6.21
N ARG A 120 4.71 -14.77 5.11
CA ARG A 120 6.13 -14.49 4.82
C ARG A 120 6.58 -13.11 5.28
N VAL A 121 5.69 -12.30 5.86
CA VAL A 121 6.07 -11.03 6.48
C VAL A 121 7.01 -11.31 7.66
N SER A 122 8.14 -10.59 7.66
CA SER A 122 9.19 -10.73 8.67
C SER A 122 9.61 -9.35 9.22
N ARG A 123 10.83 -8.86 8.95
CA ARG A 123 11.37 -7.58 9.43
C ARG A 123 11.34 -6.46 8.39
N GLN A 124 10.90 -6.75 7.17
CA GLN A 124 10.80 -5.74 6.12
C GLN A 124 9.76 -4.66 6.49
N SER A 125 10.01 -3.43 6.06
CA SER A 125 9.02 -2.35 6.18
C SER A 125 7.79 -2.63 5.31
N LEU A 126 6.62 -2.30 5.84
CA LEU A 126 5.32 -2.41 5.19
C LEU A 126 4.72 -1.01 4.99
N LEU A 127 3.56 -0.94 4.35
CA LEU A 127 2.76 0.28 4.26
C LEU A 127 1.51 0.16 5.14
N GLY A 128 1.31 1.15 6.01
CA GLY A 128 0.10 1.31 6.81
C GLY A 128 -0.63 2.61 6.47
N GLY A 129 -1.95 2.64 6.67
CA GLY A 129 -2.78 3.82 6.48
C GLY A 129 -2.91 4.69 7.73
N ASP A 130 -2.54 5.98 7.61
CA ASP A 130 -2.90 7.02 8.57
C ASP A 130 -4.38 7.37 8.40
N ARG A 131 -5.23 6.87 9.33
CA ARG A 131 -6.69 7.05 9.31
C ARG A 131 -7.14 8.51 9.42
N GLU A 132 -6.32 9.39 9.98
CA GLU A 132 -6.67 10.81 10.16
C GLU A 132 -6.33 11.62 8.91
N LYS A 133 -5.14 11.38 8.34
CA LYS A 133 -4.62 12.16 7.21
C LYS A 133 -4.91 11.53 5.85
N GLY A 134 -5.38 10.28 5.84
CA GLY A 134 -5.57 9.49 4.63
C GLY A 134 -4.26 9.29 3.87
N LYS A 135 -3.12 9.18 4.56
CA LYS A 135 -1.80 9.04 3.91
C LYS A 135 -1.20 7.69 4.22
N LEU A 136 -0.43 7.15 3.28
CA LEU A 136 0.39 5.99 3.56
C LEU A 136 1.63 6.36 4.36
N LYS A 137 1.99 5.48 5.30
CA LYS A 137 3.22 5.56 6.08
C LYS A 137 3.96 4.25 6.07
N GLU A 138 5.27 4.36 6.16
CA GLU A 138 6.15 3.23 6.39
C GLU A 138 5.96 2.76 7.84
N VAL A 139 5.69 1.47 8.00
CA VAL A 139 5.47 0.81 9.28
C VAL A 139 6.35 -0.42 9.38
N LYS A 140 6.78 -0.76 10.60
CA LYS A 140 7.67 -1.92 10.83
C LYS A 140 6.95 -2.95 11.69
N PRO A 141 6.77 -4.19 11.19
CA PRO A 141 6.27 -5.30 11.99
C PRO A 141 7.25 -5.60 13.14
N VAL A 142 6.70 -5.79 14.33
CA VAL A 142 7.43 -6.07 15.58
C VAL A 142 7.17 -7.50 16.02
N LEU A 143 5.92 -7.93 15.99
CA LEU A 143 5.48 -9.28 16.35
C LEU A 143 4.55 -9.82 15.27
N LYS A 144 4.64 -11.13 15.03
CA LYS A 144 3.74 -11.86 14.13
C LYS A 144 2.96 -12.87 14.96
N PHE A 145 1.65 -12.87 14.78
CA PHE A 145 0.73 -13.80 15.43
C PHE A 145 0.04 -14.67 14.38
N GLN A 146 -0.33 -15.88 14.78
CA GLN A 146 -1.11 -16.79 13.94
C GLN A 146 -2.11 -17.58 14.79
N LYS A 147 -3.28 -17.86 14.24
CA LYS A 147 -4.27 -18.77 14.83
C LYS A 147 -4.99 -19.56 13.74
N LYS A 148 -5.55 -20.73 14.09
CA LYS A 148 -6.42 -21.48 13.18
C LYS A 148 -7.85 -21.00 13.27
N VAL A 149 -8.54 -20.91 12.13
CA VAL A 149 -9.97 -20.59 12.07
C VAL A 149 -10.69 -21.56 11.14
N LYS A 150 -12.01 -21.68 11.32
CA LYS A 150 -12.89 -22.60 10.57
C LYS A 150 -13.72 -21.92 9.47
N LYS A 151 -13.69 -20.59 9.43
CA LYS A 151 -14.47 -19.77 8.50
C LYS A 151 -13.82 -18.42 8.31
N LEU A 152 -14.10 -17.81 7.17
CA LEU A 152 -13.73 -16.44 6.83
C LEU A 152 -14.93 -15.70 6.26
N LEU A 153 -14.87 -14.38 6.32
CA LEU A 153 -15.68 -13.49 5.51
C LEU A 153 -14.89 -13.05 4.29
N LYS A 154 -15.54 -13.14 3.13
CA LYS A 154 -15.07 -12.64 1.86
C LYS A 154 -15.87 -11.39 1.52
N ILE A 155 -15.17 -10.26 1.39
CA ILE A 155 -15.78 -8.95 1.10
C ILE A 155 -15.32 -8.49 -0.27
N ARG A 156 -16.27 -8.12 -1.12
CA ARG A 156 -16.01 -7.57 -2.46
C ARG A 156 -16.57 -6.17 -2.61
N THR A 157 -15.84 -5.34 -3.35
CA THR A 157 -16.18 -3.94 -3.59
C THR A 157 -16.57 -3.65 -5.04
N ASP A 158 -17.23 -2.50 -5.27
CA ASP A 158 -17.60 -1.97 -6.59
C ASP A 158 -16.40 -1.50 -7.44
N LEU A 159 -15.19 -1.57 -6.89
CA LEU A 159 -13.93 -1.38 -7.62
C LEU A 159 -13.25 -2.73 -7.95
N GLY A 160 -13.89 -3.85 -7.60
CA GLY A 160 -13.36 -5.19 -7.83
C GLY A 160 -12.16 -5.54 -6.97
N TYR A 161 -11.99 -4.88 -5.81
CA TYR A 161 -11.12 -5.37 -4.75
C TYR A 161 -11.89 -6.39 -3.91
N GLU A 162 -11.15 -7.40 -3.48
CA GLU A 162 -11.62 -8.50 -2.65
C GLU A 162 -10.66 -8.65 -1.47
N ILE A 163 -11.21 -8.94 -0.30
CA ILE A 163 -10.43 -9.28 0.88
C ILE A 163 -11.11 -10.42 1.62
N ARG A 164 -10.31 -11.35 2.14
CA ARG A 164 -10.73 -12.49 2.95
C ARG A 164 -10.18 -12.29 4.35
N LEU A 165 -11.01 -12.42 5.38
CA LEU A 165 -10.63 -12.06 6.75
C LEU A 165 -11.55 -12.68 7.79
N THR A 166 -11.13 -12.72 9.06
CA THR A 166 -11.99 -13.16 10.15
C THR A 166 -13.09 -12.15 10.49
N GLU A 167 -14.22 -12.64 10.99
CA GLU A 167 -15.41 -11.86 11.36
C GLU A 167 -15.16 -10.68 12.30
N ASP A 168 -14.17 -10.80 13.18
CA ASP A 168 -13.86 -9.78 14.18
C ASP A 168 -12.88 -8.71 13.66
N HIS A 169 -12.35 -8.84 12.44
CA HIS A 169 -11.37 -7.88 11.91
C HIS A 169 -11.94 -6.46 11.84
N PRO A 170 -11.24 -5.45 12.38
CA PRO A 170 -11.68 -4.07 12.33
C PRO A 170 -11.44 -3.47 10.93
N ILE A 171 -12.52 -3.09 10.25
CA ILE A 171 -12.50 -2.41 8.96
C ILE A 171 -12.86 -0.95 9.16
N PHE A 172 -11.99 -0.06 8.69
CA PHE A 172 -12.28 1.37 8.68
C PHE A 172 -13.29 1.71 7.58
N THR A 173 -14.33 2.48 7.92
CA THR A 173 -15.35 2.95 6.98
C THR A 173 -15.45 4.47 7.02
N ASP A 174 -16.22 5.06 6.09
CA ASP A 174 -16.56 6.49 6.09
C ASP A 174 -17.36 6.94 7.34
N ARG A 175 -17.88 5.98 8.13
CA ARG A 175 -18.63 6.21 9.38
C ARG A 175 -17.90 5.69 10.62
N GLY A 176 -16.60 5.47 10.53
CA GLY A 176 -15.77 4.93 11.60
C GLY A 176 -15.46 3.44 11.45
N THR A 177 -14.79 2.87 12.43
CA THR A 177 -14.38 1.45 12.39
C THR A 177 -15.54 0.54 12.75
N LYS A 178 -15.73 -0.52 11.95
CA LYS A 178 -16.68 -1.61 12.21
C LYS A 178 -15.95 -2.95 12.15
N SER A 179 -16.36 -3.94 12.92
CA SER A 179 -15.90 -5.31 12.69
C SER A 179 -16.48 -5.85 11.38
N ALA A 180 -15.78 -6.78 10.73
CA ALA A 180 -16.20 -7.34 9.46
C ALA A 180 -17.61 -7.96 9.47
N LYS A 181 -17.99 -8.66 10.55
CA LYS A 181 -19.36 -9.20 10.73
C LYS A 181 -20.47 -8.14 10.77
N ASN A 182 -20.11 -6.90 11.11
CA ASN A 182 -21.05 -5.78 11.22
C ASN A 182 -21.03 -4.88 9.96
N LEU A 183 -20.18 -5.21 8.98
CA LEU A 183 -20.15 -4.54 7.70
C LEU A 183 -21.40 -4.90 6.90
N LYS A 184 -21.95 -3.93 6.17
CA LYS A 184 -23.15 -4.11 5.34
C LYS A 184 -22.87 -3.75 3.90
N VAL A 185 -23.57 -4.40 2.98
CA VAL A 185 -23.61 -3.97 1.57
C VAL A 185 -24.04 -2.50 1.51
N GLY A 186 -23.28 -1.69 0.78
CA GLY A 186 -23.43 -0.24 0.71
C GLY A 186 -22.52 0.56 1.65
N ASP A 187 -21.86 -0.07 2.63
CA ASP A 187 -20.81 0.60 3.42
C ASP A 187 -19.62 0.97 2.53
N LYS A 188 -18.96 2.09 2.85
CA LYS A 188 -17.79 2.56 2.10
C LYS A 188 -16.51 2.31 2.87
N VAL A 189 -15.54 1.68 2.22
CA VAL A 189 -14.24 1.33 2.78
C VAL A 189 -13.14 2.00 1.96
N PRO A 190 -12.09 2.59 2.57
CA PRO A 190 -10.97 3.09 1.80
C PRO A 190 -10.16 1.92 1.24
N VAL A 191 -9.79 2.03 -0.03
CA VAL A 191 -8.88 1.12 -0.70
C VAL A 191 -7.69 1.91 -1.23
N TYR A 192 -6.51 1.27 -1.22
CA TYR A 192 -5.34 1.81 -1.88
C TYR A 192 -5.23 1.21 -3.30
N PRO A 193 -5.40 2.00 -4.38
CA PRO A 193 -5.57 1.42 -5.71
C PRO A 193 -4.33 0.74 -6.31
N PHE A 194 -3.14 0.99 -5.77
CA PHE A 194 -1.90 0.44 -6.31
C PHE A 194 -1.66 -0.97 -5.76
N LYS A 195 -1.54 -1.95 -6.67
CA LYS A 195 -1.36 -3.37 -6.32
C LYS A 195 0.09 -3.76 -6.13
N GLY A 196 1.02 -3.12 -6.84
CA GLY A 196 2.41 -3.50 -6.83
C GLY A 196 2.71 -4.76 -7.63
N VAL A 197 3.84 -5.38 -7.29
CA VAL A 197 4.40 -6.55 -7.96
C VAL A 197 4.74 -7.59 -6.89
N PRO A 198 4.40 -8.87 -7.04
CA PRO A 198 4.81 -9.89 -6.08
C PRO A 198 6.33 -9.90 -5.87
N TYR A 199 6.74 -10.11 -4.63
CA TYR A 199 8.14 -10.29 -4.30
C TYR A 199 8.71 -11.53 -4.99
N GLU A 200 9.91 -11.38 -5.51
CA GLU A 200 10.71 -12.45 -6.08
C GLU A 200 12.14 -12.23 -5.57
N GLU A 201 12.70 -13.28 -4.94
CA GLU A 201 14.06 -13.24 -4.43
C GLU A 201 15.03 -13.09 -5.61
N PRO A 202 15.88 -12.04 -5.64
CA PRO A 202 16.83 -11.86 -6.73
C PRO A 202 17.91 -12.95 -6.70
N GLU A 203 18.25 -13.51 -7.86
CA GLU A 203 19.46 -14.31 -8.01
C GLU A 203 20.69 -13.46 -7.68
N GLU A 204 21.65 -14.01 -6.94
CA GLU A 204 22.82 -13.27 -6.48
C GLU A 204 23.84 -13.08 -7.61
N PHE A 205 24.16 -11.83 -7.91
CA PHE A 205 25.28 -11.48 -8.80
C PHE A 205 25.81 -10.08 -8.47
N THR A 206 27.08 -9.83 -8.73
CA THR A 206 27.65 -8.49 -8.59
C THR A 206 27.26 -7.60 -9.77
N ILE A 207 26.70 -6.43 -9.46
CA ILE A 207 26.42 -5.35 -10.41
C ILE A 207 27.65 -4.45 -10.59
N LEU A 208 28.34 -4.10 -9.49
CA LEU A 208 29.51 -3.23 -9.52
C LEU A 208 30.48 -3.53 -8.38
N GLU A 209 31.71 -3.93 -8.71
CA GLU A 209 32.78 -4.20 -7.73
C GLU A 209 33.56 -2.94 -7.31
N THR A 210 33.86 -2.06 -8.28
CA THR A 210 34.74 -0.90 -8.14
C THR A 210 34.35 0.21 -9.11
N VAL A 211 34.55 1.47 -8.73
CA VAL A 211 34.46 2.61 -9.65
C VAL A 211 35.77 2.92 -10.37
N GLY A 212 36.85 2.18 -10.09
CA GLY A 212 38.17 2.34 -10.69
C GLY A 212 39.04 3.41 -10.03
N ASP A 213 38.72 3.82 -8.79
CA ASP A 213 39.51 4.76 -7.98
C ASP A 213 39.46 4.31 -6.52
N GLU A 214 40.62 3.94 -5.96
CA GLU A 214 40.73 3.34 -4.63
C GLU A 214 40.19 4.25 -3.51
N LYS A 215 40.36 5.57 -3.64
CA LYS A 215 39.87 6.52 -2.63
C LYS A 215 38.35 6.61 -2.66
N LEU A 216 37.77 6.65 -3.86
CA LEU A 216 36.31 6.67 -4.04
C LEU A 216 35.70 5.32 -3.63
N ASP A 217 36.36 4.21 -3.93
CA ASP A 217 35.93 2.87 -3.52
C ASP A 217 35.88 2.74 -2.00
N LYS A 218 36.91 3.22 -1.27
CA LYS A 218 36.91 3.23 0.21
C LYS A 218 35.73 4.01 0.76
N GLU A 219 35.41 5.16 0.16
CA GLU A 219 34.27 5.97 0.56
C GLU A 219 32.92 5.26 0.34
N LEU A 220 32.76 4.60 -0.80
CA LEU A 220 31.54 3.86 -1.18
C LEU A 220 31.38 2.58 -0.35
N ARG A 221 32.47 1.86 -0.05
CA ARG A 221 32.47 0.68 0.84
C ARG A 221 32.05 1.06 2.27
N LYS A 222 32.53 2.20 2.78
CA LYS A 222 32.08 2.72 4.09
C LYS A 222 30.58 3.02 4.13
N ARG A 223 29.96 3.28 2.98
CA ARG A 223 28.52 3.49 2.82
C ARG A 223 27.78 2.24 2.34
N GLU A 224 28.43 1.08 2.28
CA GLU A 224 27.85 -0.19 1.82
C GLU A 224 27.25 -0.09 0.40
N LEU A 225 27.87 0.73 -0.45
CA LEU A 225 27.52 0.87 -1.86
C LEU A 225 28.44 0.05 -2.78
N LEU A 226 29.53 -0.48 -2.25
CA LEU A 226 30.42 -1.42 -2.94
C LEU A 226 30.81 -2.58 -2.01
N PRO A 227 30.90 -3.83 -2.53
CA PRO A 227 30.39 -4.20 -3.84
C PRO A 227 28.86 -4.06 -3.89
N LEU A 228 28.32 -3.58 -5.01
CA LEU A 228 26.89 -3.53 -5.23
C LEU A 228 26.47 -4.84 -5.87
N THR A 229 25.63 -5.62 -5.20
CA THR A 229 25.07 -6.88 -5.72
C THR A 229 23.56 -6.75 -5.90
N SER A 230 22.95 -7.71 -6.60
CA SER A 230 21.50 -7.82 -6.74
C SER A 230 20.75 -7.99 -5.41
N LYS A 231 21.44 -8.38 -4.33
CA LYS A 231 20.91 -8.55 -2.97
C LYS A 231 21.24 -7.41 -2.01
N SER A 232 21.98 -6.39 -2.44
CA SER A 232 22.33 -5.27 -1.57
C SER A 232 21.09 -4.53 -1.07
N GLU A 233 20.98 -4.30 0.24
CA GLU A 233 19.83 -3.62 0.86
C GLU A 233 19.56 -2.22 0.27
N LYS A 234 20.61 -1.53 -0.20
CA LYS A 234 20.54 -0.19 -0.79
C LYS A 234 20.17 -0.19 -2.28
N LEU A 235 20.18 -1.36 -2.96
CA LEU A 235 19.88 -1.46 -4.39
C LEU A 235 18.51 -0.87 -4.78
N PRO A 236 17.41 -1.08 -4.04
CA PRO A 236 16.12 -0.47 -4.36
C PRO A 236 16.20 1.06 -4.46
N ILE A 237 16.92 1.71 -3.54
CA ILE A 237 17.13 3.16 -3.54
C ILE A 237 17.99 3.57 -4.74
N VAL A 238 19.08 2.85 -4.99
CA VAL A 238 19.97 3.09 -6.14
C VAL A 238 19.20 3.02 -7.46
N LEU A 239 18.32 2.03 -7.64
CA LEU A 239 17.51 1.88 -8.85
C LEU A 239 16.52 3.03 -9.04
N LYS A 240 15.86 3.47 -7.97
CA LYS A 240 14.96 4.62 -8.03
C LYS A 240 15.72 5.88 -8.48
N LEU A 241 16.84 6.17 -7.82
CA LEU A 241 17.69 7.32 -8.15
C LEU A 241 18.26 7.23 -9.57
N LEU A 242 18.72 6.05 -10.00
CA LEU A 242 19.22 5.81 -11.35
C LEU A 242 18.14 6.04 -12.40
N GLY A 243 16.92 5.53 -12.18
CA GLY A 243 15.79 5.74 -13.09
C GLY A 243 15.42 7.22 -13.25
N TYR A 244 15.33 7.94 -12.14
CA TYR A 244 15.06 9.38 -12.17
C TYR A 244 16.22 10.17 -12.80
N LEU A 245 17.46 9.81 -12.48
CA LEU A 245 18.68 10.43 -13.03
C LEU A 245 18.72 10.27 -14.56
N THR A 246 18.34 9.11 -15.09
CA THR A 246 18.20 8.88 -16.54
C THR A 246 17.13 9.79 -17.15
N GLY A 247 16.03 10.07 -16.44
CA GLY A 247 14.98 11.00 -16.84
C GLY A 247 15.35 12.48 -16.70
N ASP A 248 15.08 13.05 -15.52
CA ASP A 248 15.21 14.49 -15.20
C ASP A 248 16.31 14.79 -14.16
N GLY A 249 17.38 14.00 -14.16
CA GLY A 249 18.63 14.37 -13.48
C GLY A 249 19.75 14.84 -14.42
N HIS A 250 20.80 15.39 -13.83
CA HIS A 250 22.05 15.76 -14.50
C HIS A 250 23.24 15.21 -13.71
N LEU A 251 24.18 14.61 -14.44
CA LEU A 251 25.38 14.00 -13.89
C LEU A 251 26.61 14.71 -14.47
N SER A 252 27.39 15.38 -13.61
CA SER A 252 28.71 15.95 -13.94
C SER A 252 29.83 15.03 -13.42
N GLU A 253 31.07 15.52 -13.40
CA GLU A 253 32.21 14.75 -12.87
C GLU A 253 32.17 14.55 -11.36
N ASP A 254 31.57 15.50 -10.66
CA ASP A 254 31.64 15.69 -9.22
C ASP A 254 30.28 16.02 -8.59
N LYS A 255 29.21 16.07 -9.39
CA LYS A 255 27.87 16.46 -8.95
C LYS A 255 26.79 15.60 -9.56
N VAL A 256 25.82 15.23 -8.73
CA VAL A 256 24.58 14.58 -9.12
C VAL A 256 23.42 15.52 -8.78
N SER A 257 22.64 15.90 -9.78
CA SER A 257 21.54 16.86 -9.64
C SER A 257 20.23 16.23 -10.12
N PHE A 258 19.13 16.57 -9.46
CA PHE A 258 17.77 16.14 -9.80
C PHE A 258 16.85 17.36 -9.84
N TYR A 259 16.00 17.45 -10.86
CA TYR A 259 15.05 18.56 -11.07
C TYR A 259 13.62 18.04 -10.96
N GLY A 260 12.74 18.79 -10.32
CA GLY A 260 11.35 18.34 -10.13
C GLY A 260 10.55 19.23 -9.19
N SER A 261 9.37 18.75 -8.80
CA SER A 261 8.53 19.46 -7.81
C SER A 261 9.13 19.38 -6.41
N SER A 262 8.91 20.42 -5.60
CA SER A 262 9.40 20.48 -4.21
C SER A 262 9.06 19.23 -3.38
N GLU A 263 7.84 18.68 -3.53
CA GLU A 263 7.45 17.44 -2.84
C GLU A 263 8.21 16.21 -3.34
N GLY A 264 8.41 16.08 -4.67
CA GLY A 264 9.21 14.99 -5.25
C GLY A 264 10.68 15.06 -4.83
N LEU A 265 11.24 16.27 -4.79
CA LEU A 265 12.61 16.52 -4.36
C LEU A 265 12.82 16.20 -2.87
N LYS A 266 11.82 16.41 -2.02
CA LYS A 266 11.86 15.98 -0.61
C LYS A 266 11.97 14.45 -0.48
N LEU A 267 11.30 13.70 -1.35
CA LEU A 267 11.39 12.24 -1.38
C LEU A 267 12.77 11.77 -1.87
N LEU A 268 13.28 12.39 -2.95
CA LEU A 268 14.64 12.13 -3.46
C LEU A 268 15.69 12.41 -2.40
N LYS A 269 15.58 13.56 -1.71
CA LYS A 269 16.48 13.95 -0.62
C LYS A 269 16.56 12.88 0.46
N ARG A 270 15.43 12.41 0.97
CA ARG A 270 15.38 11.35 2.00
C ARG A 270 16.08 10.07 1.55
N ASP A 271 15.89 9.68 0.29
CA ASP A 271 16.52 8.48 -0.26
C ASP A 271 18.03 8.66 -0.45
N ILE A 272 18.50 9.83 -0.86
CA ILE A 272 19.93 10.16 -0.94
C ILE A 272 20.58 10.16 0.45
N GLU A 273 19.89 10.72 1.45
CA GLU A 273 20.35 10.71 2.85
C GLU A 273 20.46 9.28 3.40
N LYS A 274 19.55 8.37 3.02
CA LYS A 274 19.66 6.93 3.33
C LYS A 274 20.88 6.26 2.69
N LEU A 275 21.43 6.80 1.60
CA LEU A 275 22.71 6.35 1.03
C LEU A 275 23.94 6.95 1.74
N GLY A 276 23.74 7.82 2.74
CA GLY A 276 24.83 8.45 3.49
C GLY A 276 25.44 9.67 2.79
N PHE A 277 24.69 10.37 1.95
CA PHE A 277 25.14 11.60 1.29
C PHE A 277 24.34 12.81 1.74
N THR A 278 25.04 13.92 1.95
CA THR A 278 24.44 15.21 2.26
C THR A 278 23.95 15.89 0.98
N THR A 279 22.72 16.39 1.00
CA THR A 279 22.11 17.08 -0.14
C THR A 279 22.04 18.58 0.08
N CYS A 280 22.18 19.35 -1.00
CA CYS A 280 21.78 20.74 -1.07
C CYS A 280 20.47 20.86 -1.86
N GLN A 281 19.44 21.48 -1.29
CA GLN A 281 18.13 21.61 -1.91
C GLN A 281 17.76 23.08 -2.12
N THR A 282 17.17 23.37 -3.28
CA THR A 282 16.40 24.60 -3.51
C THR A 282 14.95 24.25 -3.86
N GLU A 283 14.16 25.23 -4.30
CA GLU A 283 12.75 25.01 -4.66
C GLU A 283 12.55 23.99 -5.80
N ASN A 284 13.43 24.03 -6.81
CA ASN A 284 13.23 23.31 -8.09
C ASN A 284 14.29 22.24 -8.40
N TRP A 285 15.31 22.10 -7.56
CA TRP A 285 16.32 21.05 -7.72
C TRP A 285 16.98 20.66 -6.40
N VAL A 286 17.48 19.43 -6.34
CA VAL A 286 18.34 18.91 -5.27
C VAL A 286 19.62 18.39 -5.89
N TYR A 287 20.77 18.63 -5.26
CA TYR A 287 22.05 18.12 -5.74
C TYR A 287 22.93 17.61 -4.62
N VAL A 288 23.89 16.76 -5.00
CA VAL A 288 24.97 16.25 -4.15
C VAL A 288 26.29 16.57 -4.84
N SER A 289 27.17 17.32 -4.18
CA SER A 289 28.55 17.52 -4.61
C SER A 289 29.41 16.37 -4.09
N SER A 290 29.45 15.26 -4.83
CA SER A 290 30.25 14.08 -4.49
C SER A 290 30.77 13.40 -5.76
N LYS A 291 32.10 13.36 -5.88
CA LYS A 291 32.80 12.64 -6.96
C LYS A 291 32.57 11.13 -6.86
N SER A 292 32.52 10.56 -5.65
CA SER A 292 32.26 9.14 -5.45
C SER A 292 30.85 8.76 -5.92
N LEU A 293 29.83 9.52 -5.54
CA LEU A 293 28.45 9.28 -5.98
C LEU A 293 28.29 9.48 -7.50
N ALA A 294 28.92 10.52 -8.06
CA ALA A 294 28.87 10.78 -9.50
C ALA A 294 29.50 9.63 -10.30
N ARG A 295 30.70 9.19 -9.91
CA ARG A 295 31.38 8.04 -10.55
C ARG A 295 30.62 6.73 -10.35
N PHE A 296 29.99 6.52 -9.20
CA PHE A 296 29.14 5.37 -8.93
C PHE A 296 27.98 5.29 -9.94
N PHE A 297 27.19 6.35 -10.09
CA PHE A 297 26.08 6.33 -11.06
C PHE A 297 26.56 6.27 -12.52
N GLU A 298 27.67 6.92 -12.87
CA GLU A 298 28.28 6.80 -14.20
C GLU A 298 28.59 5.32 -14.52
N LYS A 299 29.20 4.59 -13.59
CA LYS A 299 29.54 3.17 -13.76
C LYS A 299 28.32 2.25 -13.78
N LEU A 300 27.24 2.64 -13.12
CA LEU A 300 25.94 1.94 -13.22
C LEU A 300 25.21 2.17 -14.55
N GLY A 301 25.70 3.08 -15.39
CA GLY A 301 25.15 3.37 -16.71
C GLY A 301 24.31 4.65 -16.81
N ALA A 302 24.36 5.52 -15.80
CA ALA A 302 23.73 6.83 -15.89
C ALA A 302 24.44 7.72 -16.93
N PRO A 303 23.71 8.45 -17.79
CA PRO A 303 24.32 9.28 -18.82
C PRO A 303 24.97 10.54 -18.23
N LYS A 304 26.30 10.66 -18.36
CA LYS A 304 27.06 11.85 -17.97
C LYS A 304 26.93 12.99 -18.99
N GLY A 305 26.62 14.20 -18.51
CA GLY A 305 26.51 15.42 -19.31
C GLY A 305 25.20 15.55 -20.11
N ASN A 306 25.28 16.13 -21.32
CA ASN A 306 24.09 16.38 -22.14
C ASN A 306 23.58 15.09 -22.82
N LYS A 307 22.48 14.54 -22.28
CA LYS A 307 21.81 13.31 -22.72
C LYS A 307 21.43 13.26 -24.20
N THR A 308 21.19 14.41 -24.83
CA THR A 308 20.86 14.49 -26.26
C THR A 308 22.07 14.20 -27.16
N LYS A 309 23.29 14.43 -26.65
CA LYS A 309 24.58 14.28 -27.35
C LYS A 309 25.38 13.05 -26.87
N LYS A 310 24.70 12.04 -26.32
CA LYS A 310 25.35 10.87 -25.73
C LYS A 310 24.64 9.60 -26.14
N THR A 311 25.40 8.54 -26.34
CA THR A 311 24.89 7.18 -26.49
C THR A 311 24.68 6.59 -25.09
N PHE A 312 23.46 6.17 -24.78
CA PHE A 312 23.12 5.40 -23.58
C PHE A 312 21.89 4.52 -23.84
N GLY A 313 21.73 3.48 -23.02
CA GLY A 313 20.58 2.57 -23.06
C GLY A 313 20.15 2.19 -21.66
N VAL A 314 19.23 1.24 -21.55
CA VAL A 314 18.97 0.59 -20.26
C VAL A 314 20.17 -0.30 -19.94
N PRO A 315 20.75 -0.24 -18.73
CA PRO A 315 21.88 -1.10 -18.38
C PRO A 315 21.51 -2.59 -18.47
N GLU A 316 22.35 -3.41 -19.12
CA GLU A 316 22.04 -4.82 -19.41
C GLU A 316 21.82 -5.65 -18.12
N TRP A 317 22.54 -5.33 -17.04
CA TRP A 317 22.36 -6.00 -15.74
C TRP A 317 20.96 -5.81 -15.15
N LEU A 318 20.24 -4.75 -15.53
CA LEU A 318 18.89 -4.49 -15.05
C LEU A 318 17.89 -5.52 -15.57
N PHE A 319 18.13 -6.11 -16.75
CA PHE A 319 17.28 -7.15 -17.32
C PHE A 319 17.35 -8.48 -16.56
N LYS A 320 18.42 -8.70 -15.77
CA LYS A 320 18.60 -9.87 -14.91
C LYS A 320 17.84 -9.77 -13.58
N LEU A 321 17.39 -8.57 -13.21
CA LEU A 321 16.72 -8.35 -11.94
C LEU A 321 15.27 -8.85 -11.96
N PRO A 322 14.70 -9.24 -10.80
CA PRO A 322 13.28 -9.54 -10.68
C PRO A 322 12.40 -8.32 -11.01
N LYS A 323 11.14 -8.59 -11.35
CA LYS A 323 10.20 -7.56 -11.82
C LYS A 323 10.05 -6.39 -10.85
N TRP A 324 10.03 -6.66 -9.55
CA TRP A 324 9.83 -5.59 -8.56
C TRP A 324 11.00 -4.60 -8.49
N LEU A 325 12.24 -5.05 -8.72
CA LEU A 325 13.40 -4.17 -8.81
C LEU A 325 13.39 -3.38 -10.14
N LYS A 326 13.13 -4.05 -11.27
CA LYS A 326 12.94 -3.39 -12.58
C LYS A 326 11.89 -2.28 -12.52
N ARG A 327 10.80 -2.53 -11.79
CA ARG A 327 9.71 -1.58 -11.57
C ARG A 327 10.18 -0.28 -10.91
N LEU A 328 11.10 -0.33 -9.95
CA LEU A 328 11.61 0.88 -9.26
C LEU A 328 12.34 1.83 -10.21
N TYR A 329 13.15 1.29 -11.11
CA TYR A 329 13.80 2.06 -12.17
C TYR A 329 12.77 2.68 -13.12
N LEU A 330 11.83 1.86 -13.63
CA LEU A 330 10.78 2.31 -14.54
C LEU A 330 9.89 3.39 -13.92
N ALA A 331 9.36 3.15 -12.72
CA ALA A 331 8.44 4.06 -12.04
C ALA A 331 9.10 5.42 -11.76
N SER A 332 10.39 5.43 -11.46
CA SER A 332 11.15 6.67 -11.23
C SER A 332 11.47 7.40 -12.54
N LEU A 333 11.83 6.67 -13.60
CA LEU A 333 12.04 7.23 -14.93
C LEU A 333 10.76 7.84 -15.51
N PHE A 334 9.63 7.13 -15.39
CA PHE A 334 8.33 7.65 -15.83
C PHE A 334 7.83 8.76 -14.91
N GLY A 335 8.14 8.71 -13.62
CA GLY A 335 7.92 9.80 -12.67
C GLY A 335 8.63 11.09 -13.08
N ALA A 336 9.82 11.00 -13.67
CA ALA A 336 10.49 12.13 -14.29
C ALA A 336 9.82 12.52 -15.62
N LYS A 337 9.79 11.62 -16.60
CA LYS A 337 9.57 11.98 -18.01
C LYS A 337 8.20 11.71 -18.64
N MET A 338 7.36 10.86 -18.05
CA MET A 338 6.05 10.50 -18.64
C MET A 338 4.95 11.47 -18.19
N ASN A 339 4.01 11.82 -19.07
CA ASN A 339 2.94 12.76 -18.70
C ASN A 339 2.04 12.20 -17.58
N LYS A 340 1.40 13.12 -16.85
CA LYS A 340 0.35 12.77 -15.88
C LYS A 340 -0.89 12.21 -16.59
N VAL A 341 -1.66 11.42 -15.85
CA VAL A 341 -2.99 10.97 -16.28
C VAL A 341 -3.94 12.17 -16.22
N TYR A 342 -4.73 12.38 -17.28
CA TYR A 342 -5.83 13.33 -17.29
C TYR A 342 -6.92 12.88 -18.27
N SER A 343 -8.12 13.44 -18.14
CA SER A 343 -9.31 13.03 -18.88
C SER A 343 -9.85 14.19 -19.72
N PRO A 344 -9.45 14.34 -20.99
CA PRO A 344 -9.81 15.52 -21.81
C PRO A 344 -11.33 15.71 -22.01
N ASN A 345 -12.07 14.61 -22.13
CA ASN A 345 -13.52 14.60 -22.33
C ASN A 345 -14.29 14.28 -21.03
N GLY A 346 -13.60 14.33 -19.88
CA GLY A 346 -14.14 14.00 -18.57
C GLY A 346 -14.28 12.51 -18.28
N LYS A 347 -14.36 11.60 -19.26
CA LYS A 347 -14.67 10.17 -19.00
C LYS A 347 -13.63 9.17 -19.52
N THR A 348 -12.78 9.57 -20.45
CA THR A 348 -11.75 8.72 -21.05
C THR A 348 -10.40 9.37 -20.85
N PHE A 349 -9.40 8.57 -20.46
CA PHE A 349 -8.05 9.07 -20.25
C PHE A 349 -7.29 9.28 -21.57
N SER A 350 -6.46 10.32 -21.57
CA SER A 350 -5.45 10.51 -22.62
C SER A 350 -4.40 9.39 -22.59
N ASN A 351 -3.74 9.17 -23.72
CA ASN A 351 -2.58 8.28 -23.78
C ASN A 351 -1.49 8.70 -22.77
N LEU A 352 -0.89 7.70 -22.11
CA LEU A 352 0.37 7.93 -21.41
C LEU A 352 1.51 7.84 -22.41
N THR A 353 2.37 8.83 -22.41
CA THR A 353 3.34 9.11 -23.46
C THR A 353 4.70 9.30 -22.84
N PHE A 354 5.64 8.48 -23.29
CA PHE A 354 7.06 8.66 -23.00
C PHE A 354 7.77 9.14 -24.27
N SER A 355 8.67 10.12 -24.11
CA SER A 355 9.51 10.54 -25.23
C SER A 355 10.90 10.96 -24.80
N VAL A 356 11.86 10.73 -25.69
CA VAL A 356 13.26 11.14 -25.54
C VAL A 356 13.75 11.77 -26.84
N SER A 357 14.57 12.81 -26.74
CA SER A 357 15.19 13.46 -27.89
C SER A 357 16.70 13.19 -27.95
N LYS A 358 17.21 12.95 -29.16
CA LYS A 358 18.63 12.73 -29.45
C LYS A 358 19.09 13.60 -30.61
N LYS A 359 20.38 13.92 -30.67
CA LYS A 359 20.97 14.43 -31.91
C LYS A 359 20.94 13.34 -32.99
N PRO A 360 20.88 13.70 -34.29
CA PRO A 360 20.83 12.73 -35.38
C PRO A 360 21.91 11.64 -35.28
N GLU A 361 23.14 12.02 -34.91
CA GLU A 361 24.29 11.11 -34.70
C GLU A 361 24.11 10.09 -33.56
N HIS A 362 23.13 10.27 -32.67
CA HIS A 362 22.82 9.36 -31.56
C HIS A 362 21.40 8.76 -31.66
N SER A 363 20.80 8.79 -32.85
CA SER A 363 19.43 8.32 -33.09
C SER A 363 19.25 6.84 -32.76
N GLU A 364 20.21 5.99 -33.14
CA GLU A 364 20.16 4.55 -32.87
C GLU A 364 20.10 4.25 -31.37
N SER A 365 20.87 4.99 -30.56
CA SER A 365 20.82 4.89 -29.10
C SER A 365 19.46 5.29 -28.55
N GLY A 366 18.85 6.34 -29.07
CA GLY A 366 17.49 6.76 -28.68
C GLY A 366 16.46 5.68 -28.98
N LEU A 367 16.54 5.07 -30.15
CA LEU A 367 15.66 3.98 -30.57
C LEU A 367 15.86 2.72 -29.71
N LYS A 368 17.12 2.29 -29.47
CA LYS A 368 17.43 1.17 -28.57
C LYS A 368 16.85 1.42 -27.19
N PHE A 369 17.09 2.59 -26.60
CA PHE A 369 16.60 2.93 -25.27
C PHE A 369 15.08 2.83 -25.16
N VAL A 370 14.35 3.37 -26.13
CA VAL A 370 12.88 3.28 -26.13
C VAL A 370 12.40 1.83 -26.29
N ASN A 371 13.02 1.03 -27.16
CA ASN A 371 12.67 -0.38 -27.32
C ASN A 371 12.98 -1.21 -26.07
N ASP A 372 14.10 -0.94 -25.40
CA ASP A 372 14.48 -1.55 -24.12
C ASP A 372 13.40 -1.28 -23.04
N LEU A 373 12.90 -0.05 -22.94
CA LEU A 373 11.81 0.29 -22.01
C LEU A 373 10.51 -0.44 -22.35
N LYS A 374 10.19 -0.58 -23.64
CA LYS A 374 9.02 -1.35 -24.09
C LYS A 374 9.14 -2.83 -23.71
N ARG A 375 10.32 -3.44 -23.92
CA ARG A 375 10.62 -4.81 -23.51
C ARG A 375 10.42 -5.00 -22.01
N LEU A 376 10.90 -4.06 -21.19
CA LEU A 376 10.66 -4.11 -19.74
C LEU A 376 9.17 -3.99 -19.39
N LEU A 377 8.41 -3.10 -20.05
CA LEU A 377 6.97 -2.96 -19.83
C LEU A 377 6.19 -4.22 -20.20
N GLU A 378 6.61 -4.94 -21.24
CA GLU A 378 6.01 -6.20 -21.66
C GLU A 378 6.11 -7.28 -20.58
N GLU A 379 7.17 -7.31 -19.76
CA GLU A 379 7.29 -8.21 -18.61
C GLU A 379 6.17 -8.02 -17.56
N PHE A 380 5.59 -6.81 -17.49
CA PHE A 380 4.44 -6.48 -16.65
C PHE A 380 3.10 -6.71 -17.36
N GLY A 381 3.12 -7.26 -18.58
CA GLY A 381 1.94 -7.49 -19.42
C GLY A 381 1.36 -6.22 -20.03
N ILE A 382 2.16 -5.15 -20.12
CA ILE A 382 1.76 -3.83 -20.62
C ILE A 382 2.16 -3.70 -22.08
N LYS A 383 1.16 -3.56 -22.95
CA LYS A 383 1.37 -3.33 -24.39
C LYS A 383 1.52 -1.84 -24.68
N THR A 384 2.38 -1.51 -25.64
CA THR A 384 2.65 -0.14 -26.06
C THR A 384 2.45 0.01 -27.57
N SER A 385 2.23 1.24 -28.03
CA SER A 385 2.19 1.57 -29.46
C SER A 385 3.53 1.27 -30.13
N LYS A 386 3.55 1.24 -31.46
CA LYS A 386 4.81 1.32 -32.23
C LYS A 386 5.59 2.57 -31.82
N VAL A 387 6.92 2.51 -31.96
CA VAL A 387 7.78 3.67 -31.69
C VAL A 387 7.62 4.65 -32.83
N GLU A 388 7.27 5.88 -32.50
CA GLU A 388 7.25 7.00 -33.43
C GLU A 388 8.60 7.70 -33.38
N SER A 389 9.14 8.05 -34.55
CA SER A 389 10.35 8.85 -34.68
C SER A 389 10.10 10.02 -35.63
N PHE A 390 10.35 11.24 -35.18
CA PHE A 390 10.19 12.43 -36.01
C PHE A 390 11.25 13.49 -35.70
N LYS A 391 11.55 14.32 -36.69
CA LYS A 391 12.48 15.44 -36.55
C LYS A 391 11.83 16.53 -35.69
N ASP A 392 12.57 16.99 -34.69
CA ASP A 392 12.16 17.99 -33.72
C ASP A 392 13.29 19.04 -33.62
N GLY A 393 13.20 20.05 -34.47
CA GLY A 393 14.26 21.04 -34.66
C GLY A 393 15.60 20.42 -35.07
N LYS A 394 16.62 20.59 -34.23
CA LYS A 394 17.98 20.03 -34.42
C LYS A 394 18.16 18.65 -33.77
N SER A 395 17.07 17.94 -33.48
CA SER A 395 17.06 16.63 -32.81
C SER A 395 16.05 15.70 -33.46
N VAL A 396 16.16 14.41 -33.15
CA VAL A 396 15.20 13.37 -33.48
C VAL A 396 14.53 12.96 -32.16
N ARG A 397 13.20 12.99 -32.13
CA ARG A 397 12.41 12.59 -30.96
C ARG A 397 11.84 11.19 -31.20
N PHE A 398 12.03 10.32 -30.22
CA PHE A 398 11.46 8.98 -30.17
C PHE A 398 10.38 8.94 -29.11
N ARG A 399 9.24 8.34 -29.44
CA ARG A 399 8.07 8.32 -28.56
C ARG A 399 7.32 6.99 -28.66
N PHE A 400 6.72 6.57 -27.56
CA PHE A 400 5.67 5.55 -27.57
C PHE A 400 4.53 5.93 -26.63
N HIS A 401 3.40 5.24 -26.79
CA HIS A 401 2.18 5.47 -26.05
C HIS A 401 1.67 4.18 -25.38
N ILE A 402 1.02 4.36 -24.23
CA ILE A 402 0.09 3.40 -23.62
C ILE A 402 -1.31 3.98 -23.85
N THR A 403 -2.10 3.35 -24.71
CA THR A 403 -3.28 3.99 -25.32
C THR A 403 -4.62 3.50 -24.78
N SER A 404 -4.76 2.21 -24.43
CA SER A 404 -6.04 1.68 -23.98
C SER A 404 -6.20 1.81 -22.46
N GLU A 405 -7.43 2.00 -21.98
CA GLU A 405 -7.72 2.05 -20.54
C GLU A 405 -7.26 0.78 -19.81
N GLY A 406 -7.31 -0.38 -20.47
CA GLY A 406 -6.81 -1.64 -19.92
C GLY A 406 -5.29 -1.64 -19.73
N GLU A 407 -4.53 -1.14 -20.70
CA GLU A 407 -3.06 -1.04 -20.56
C GLU A 407 -2.65 0.08 -19.59
N ILE A 408 -3.36 1.21 -19.58
CA ILE A 408 -3.19 2.28 -18.58
C ILE A 408 -3.44 1.74 -17.17
N LEU A 409 -4.52 0.97 -16.99
CA LEU A 409 -4.84 0.33 -15.71
C LEU A 409 -3.70 -0.58 -15.23
N LYS A 410 -3.21 -1.49 -16.10
CA LYS A 410 -2.07 -2.36 -15.76
C LYS A 410 -0.82 -1.57 -15.39
N PHE A 411 -0.51 -0.52 -16.14
CA PHE A 411 0.64 0.34 -15.87
C PHE A 411 0.52 1.01 -14.50
N LEU A 412 -0.62 1.64 -14.22
CA LEU A 412 -0.81 2.38 -12.97
C LEU A 412 -0.91 1.45 -11.76
N GLU A 413 -1.45 0.23 -11.89
CA GLU A 413 -1.54 -0.74 -10.79
C GLU A 413 -0.22 -1.41 -10.43
N ARG A 414 0.66 -1.63 -11.43
CA ARG A 414 1.87 -2.45 -11.26
C ARG A 414 3.15 -1.62 -11.24
N VAL A 415 3.25 -0.61 -12.11
CA VAL A 415 4.45 0.23 -12.26
C VAL A 415 4.26 1.57 -11.55
N GLY A 416 3.28 2.35 -11.99
CA GLY A 416 2.96 3.67 -11.43
C GLY A 416 4.10 4.68 -11.58
N TYR A 417 4.16 5.63 -10.65
CA TYR A 417 5.13 6.73 -10.63
C TYR A 417 5.85 6.79 -9.28
N GLU A 418 7.16 7.06 -9.32
CA GLU A 418 7.98 7.38 -8.14
C GLU A 418 8.58 8.78 -8.26
N TYR A 419 8.81 9.44 -7.12
CA TYR A 419 9.27 10.84 -7.03
C TYR A 419 8.41 11.89 -7.76
N ALA A 420 7.17 11.54 -8.15
CA ALA A 420 6.21 12.45 -8.76
C ALA A 420 4.86 12.38 -8.04
N PRO A 421 4.73 13.03 -6.86
CA PRO A 421 3.55 12.88 -5.99
C PRO A 421 2.22 13.19 -6.67
N GLU A 422 2.14 14.28 -7.46
CA GLU A 422 0.93 14.63 -8.21
C GLU A 422 0.55 13.55 -9.23
N ARG A 423 1.54 13.06 -10.01
CA ARG A 423 1.32 12.00 -11.02
C ARG A 423 0.90 10.69 -10.36
N LYS A 424 1.54 10.33 -9.24
CA LYS A 424 1.21 9.15 -8.44
C LYS A 424 -0.23 9.24 -7.95
N LYS A 425 -0.62 10.36 -7.33
CA LYS A 425 -1.97 10.60 -6.81
C LYS A 425 -3.05 10.52 -7.89
N LEU A 426 -2.88 11.24 -9.01
CA LEU A 426 -3.82 11.17 -10.13
C LEU A 426 -3.87 9.77 -10.75
N GLY A 427 -2.75 9.06 -10.78
CA GLY A 427 -2.67 7.66 -11.21
C GLY A 427 -3.52 6.73 -10.35
N LEU A 428 -3.43 6.83 -9.03
CA LEU A 428 -4.25 6.05 -8.09
C LEU A 428 -5.75 6.28 -8.32
N TYR A 429 -6.14 7.54 -8.47
CA TYR A 429 -7.53 7.91 -8.72
C TYR A 429 -8.03 7.40 -10.07
N ALA A 430 -7.18 7.44 -11.09
CA ALA A 430 -7.50 6.91 -12.41
C ALA A 430 -7.71 5.39 -12.36
N VAL A 431 -6.88 4.64 -11.62
CA VAL A 431 -7.10 3.19 -11.41
C VAL A 431 -8.49 2.93 -10.85
N ALA A 432 -8.84 3.63 -9.77
CA ALA A 432 -10.14 3.47 -9.13
C ALA A 432 -11.30 3.86 -10.06
N TYR A 433 -11.17 4.96 -10.81
CA TYR A 433 -12.19 5.38 -11.77
C TYR A 433 -12.37 4.38 -12.94
N ILE A 434 -11.27 3.85 -13.51
CA ILE A 434 -11.34 2.81 -14.55
C ILE A 434 -12.01 1.55 -14.00
N ARG A 435 -11.65 1.12 -12.78
CA ARG A 435 -12.29 -0.03 -12.12
C ARG A 435 -13.79 0.18 -11.91
N LYS A 436 -14.19 1.35 -11.42
CA LYS A 436 -15.61 1.69 -11.27
C LYS A 436 -16.34 1.62 -12.61
N LYS A 437 -15.72 2.14 -13.68
CA LYS A 437 -16.25 2.05 -15.04
C LYS A 437 -16.42 0.61 -15.52
N LEU A 438 -15.46 -0.28 -15.20
CA LEU A 438 -15.54 -1.70 -15.54
C LEU A 438 -16.69 -2.38 -14.80
N PHE A 439 -16.82 -2.13 -13.49
CA PHE A 439 -17.91 -2.66 -12.68
C PHE A 439 -19.30 -2.23 -13.20
N GLU A 440 -19.49 -0.95 -13.55
CA GLU A 440 -20.75 -0.48 -14.11
C GLU A 440 -21.07 -1.11 -15.48
N ARG A 441 -20.04 -1.40 -16.29
CA ARG A 441 -20.22 -2.11 -17.56
C ARG A 441 -20.62 -3.56 -17.35
N GLU A 442 -19.97 -4.26 -16.42
CA GLU A 442 -20.29 -5.64 -16.04
C GLU A 442 -21.72 -5.74 -15.51
N ASN A 443 -22.12 -4.87 -14.58
CA ASN A 443 -23.50 -4.81 -14.08
C ASN A 443 -24.51 -4.54 -15.21
N SER A 444 -24.19 -3.62 -16.11
CA SER A 444 -25.07 -3.32 -17.24
C SER A 444 -25.17 -4.49 -18.23
N GLN A 445 -24.09 -5.26 -18.42
CA GLN A 445 -24.10 -6.49 -19.21
C GLN A 445 -24.90 -7.61 -18.53
N GLY A 446 -24.78 -7.75 -17.20
CA GLY A 446 -25.63 -8.65 -16.42
C GLY A 446 -27.11 -8.35 -16.63
N LYS A 447 -27.50 -7.07 -16.59
CA LYS A 447 -28.87 -6.64 -16.92
C LYS A 447 -29.28 -6.94 -18.37
N VAL A 448 -28.36 -6.89 -19.34
CA VAL A 448 -28.65 -7.30 -20.72
C VAL A 448 -28.96 -8.80 -20.79
N TRP A 449 -28.18 -9.61 -20.08
CA TRP A 449 -28.41 -11.05 -19.99
C TRP A 449 -29.74 -11.36 -19.29
N GLU A 450 -29.98 -10.74 -18.14
CA GLU A 450 -31.24 -10.83 -17.39
C GLU A 450 -32.42 -10.28 -18.19
N ALA A 451 -32.24 -9.33 -19.11
CA ALA A 451 -33.32 -8.88 -20.00
C ALA A 451 -33.65 -9.90 -21.10
N LYS A 452 -32.70 -10.79 -21.46
CA LYS A 452 -32.91 -11.85 -22.44
C LYS A 452 -33.56 -13.10 -21.84
N LEU A 453 -33.33 -13.39 -20.55
CA LEU A 453 -33.92 -14.54 -19.85
C LEU A 453 -35.48 -14.54 -19.85
N PRO A 454 -36.19 -13.41 -19.64
CA PRO A 454 -37.64 -13.36 -19.58
C PRO A 454 -38.37 -13.61 -20.90
N LYS A 455 -37.66 -13.67 -22.03
CA LYS A 455 -38.24 -14.22 -23.27
C LYS A 455 -38.62 -15.70 -23.12
N VAL A 456 -38.03 -16.39 -22.13
CA VAL A 456 -38.37 -17.76 -21.74
C VAL A 456 -39.58 -17.81 -20.79
N SER A 457 -39.92 -16.71 -20.11
CA SER A 457 -41.03 -16.65 -19.12
C SER A 457 -42.25 -15.80 -19.52
N GLY A 458 -42.24 -15.14 -20.68
CA GLY A 458 -43.40 -14.44 -21.24
C GLY A 458 -43.65 -13.00 -20.76
N MET A 459 -42.70 -12.39 -20.04
CA MET A 459 -42.84 -11.00 -19.56
C MET A 459 -42.74 -9.98 -20.71
N SER A 460 -43.51 -8.89 -20.61
CA SER A 460 -43.44 -7.76 -21.54
C SER A 460 -42.18 -6.90 -21.32
N VAL A 461 -41.77 -6.17 -22.35
CA VAL A 461 -40.61 -5.26 -22.31
C VAL A 461 -40.72 -4.24 -21.16
N SER A 462 -41.92 -3.74 -20.88
CA SER A 462 -42.15 -2.76 -19.81
C SER A 462 -41.95 -3.37 -18.42
N GLU A 463 -42.38 -4.62 -18.22
CA GLU A 463 -42.20 -5.34 -16.95
C GLU A 463 -40.72 -5.64 -16.70
N ILE A 464 -39.99 -6.05 -17.74
CA ILE A 464 -38.54 -6.28 -17.67
C ILE A 464 -37.80 -4.97 -17.36
N ALA A 465 -38.18 -3.86 -18.00
CA ALA A 465 -37.58 -2.54 -17.77
C ALA A 465 -37.78 -2.08 -16.32
N LEU A 466 -38.97 -2.30 -15.77
CA LEU A 466 -39.29 -1.98 -14.39
C LEU A 466 -38.48 -2.85 -13.41
N ALA A 467 -38.43 -4.17 -13.64
CA ALA A 467 -37.71 -5.12 -12.81
C ALA A 467 -36.21 -4.81 -12.74
N LEU A 468 -35.58 -4.50 -13.88
CA LEU A 468 -34.16 -4.21 -13.99
C LEU A 468 -33.80 -2.75 -13.65
N LYS A 469 -34.81 -1.90 -13.42
CA LYS A 469 -34.69 -0.45 -13.22
C LYS A 469 -33.88 0.22 -14.35
N VAL A 470 -34.24 -0.09 -15.59
CA VAL A 470 -33.61 0.47 -16.81
C VAL A 470 -34.68 1.04 -17.74
N ASN A 471 -34.29 1.90 -18.67
CA ASN A 471 -35.24 2.45 -19.64
C ASN A 471 -35.76 1.34 -20.58
N ARG A 472 -37.03 1.41 -20.98
CA ARG A 472 -37.66 0.51 -21.96
C ARG A 472 -36.84 0.33 -23.25
N CYS A 473 -36.32 1.41 -23.83
CA CYS A 473 -35.48 1.35 -25.03
C CYS A 473 -34.16 0.58 -24.79
N PHE A 474 -33.65 0.54 -23.55
CA PHE A 474 -32.50 -0.29 -23.22
C PHE A 474 -32.86 -1.76 -23.32
N VAL A 475 -34.02 -2.18 -22.80
CA VAL A 475 -34.51 -3.57 -22.88
C VAL A 475 -34.79 -3.97 -24.32
N GLU A 476 -35.53 -3.17 -25.08
CA GLU A 476 -35.87 -3.48 -26.49
C GLU A 476 -34.61 -3.72 -27.31
N ARG A 477 -33.64 -2.80 -27.26
CA ARG A 477 -32.38 -2.95 -27.99
C ARG A 477 -31.53 -4.10 -27.47
N SER A 478 -31.63 -4.44 -26.18
CA SER A 478 -30.88 -5.57 -25.61
C SER A 478 -31.45 -6.93 -26.03
N ILE A 479 -32.75 -7.00 -26.30
CA ILE A 479 -33.46 -8.20 -26.75
C ILE A 479 -33.37 -8.38 -28.28
N TYR A 480 -33.55 -7.30 -29.04
CA TYR A 480 -33.72 -7.35 -30.49
C TYR A 480 -32.48 -6.96 -31.29
N GLU A 481 -31.49 -6.29 -30.70
CA GLU A 481 -30.24 -5.93 -31.37
C GLU A 481 -29.06 -6.76 -30.84
N ASN A 482 -28.11 -7.10 -31.71
CA ASN A 482 -26.86 -7.72 -31.30
C ASN A 482 -25.92 -6.65 -30.72
N ARG A 483 -26.15 -6.29 -29.45
CA ARG A 483 -25.30 -5.33 -28.74
C ARG A 483 -23.92 -5.93 -28.45
N GLY A 484 -22.87 -5.23 -28.91
CA GLY A 484 -21.51 -5.44 -28.43
C GLY A 484 -21.33 -4.96 -26.97
N SER A 485 -20.15 -4.42 -26.63
CA SER A 485 -19.88 -3.93 -25.26
C SER A 485 -20.84 -2.80 -24.85
N VAL A 486 -21.45 -2.89 -23.67
CA VAL A 486 -22.33 -1.84 -23.13
C VAL A 486 -21.52 -0.58 -22.85
N ARG A 487 -21.94 0.55 -23.41
CA ARG A 487 -21.35 1.86 -23.13
C ARG A 487 -21.83 2.36 -21.78
N ILE A 488 -20.97 3.12 -21.11
CA ILE A 488 -21.29 3.74 -19.83
C ILE A 488 -22.32 4.86 -20.06
N GLY A 489 -23.30 4.95 -19.17
CA GLY A 489 -24.38 5.92 -19.25
C GLY A 489 -23.90 7.37 -19.33
N LYS A 490 -24.71 8.24 -19.94
CA LYS A 490 -24.44 9.67 -20.00
C LYS A 490 -24.36 10.30 -18.60
N ASP A 491 -25.07 9.74 -17.63
CA ASP A 491 -25.15 10.24 -16.26
C ASP A 491 -23.96 9.80 -15.37
N PHE A 492 -23.07 8.94 -15.88
CA PHE A 492 -21.86 8.59 -15.14
C PHE A 492 -20.97 9.82 -14.97
N PRO A 493 -20.51 10.13 -13.74
CA PRO A 493 -19.80 11.38 -13.45
C PRO A 493 -18.49 11.48 -14.23
N SER A 494 -18.08 12.70 -14.53
CA SER A 494 -16.72 12.95 -15.02
C SER A 494 -15.67 12.56 -13.96
N PHE A 495 -14.44 12.33 -14.39
CA PHE A 495 -13.32 11.99 -13.53
C PHE A 495 -13.13 13.03 -12.42
N ASP A 496 -13.16 14.33 -12.77
CA ASP A 496 -12.97 15.42 -11.82
C ASP A 496 -14.13 15.53 -10.81
N GLU A 497 -15.37 15.25 -11.21
CA GLU A 497 -16.51 15.18 -10.29
C GLU A 497 -16.43 13.96 -9.38
N TRP A 498 -15.96 12.83 -9.92
CA TRP A 498 -15.86 11.58 -9.18
C TRP A 498 -14.77 11.61 -8.12
N ILE A 499 -13.59 12.17 -8.43
CA ILE A 499 -12.50 12.29 -7.44
C ILE A 499 -12.90 13.15 -6.25
N LYS A 500 -13.65 14.24 -6.47
CA LYS A 500 -14.09 15.14 -5.39
C LYS A 500 -14.98 14.46 -4.34
N LYS A 501 -15.70 13.41 -4.74
CA LYS A 501 -16.67 12.72 -3.88
C LYS A 501 -16.15 11.44 -3.25
N ASN A 502 -15.12 10.82 -3.84
CA ASN A 502 -14.73 9.45 -3.49
C ASN A 502 -13.28 9.32 -3.01
N THR A 503 -12.52 10.40 -2.89
CA THR A 503 -11.09 10.32 -2.51
C THR A 503 -10.85 10.77 -1.08
N PHE A 504 -9.87 10.14 -0.42
CA PHE A 504 -9.43 10.47 0.93
C PHE A 504 -7.90 10.34 1.00
N GLY A 505 -7.20 11.47 0.80
CA GLY A 505 -5.74 11.49 0.72
C GLY A 505 -5.20 10.59 -0.40
N ASP A 506 -4.44 9.56 -0.05
CA ASP A 506 -3.89 8.54 -0.95
C ASP A 506 -4.88 7.39 -1.24
N PHE A 507 -6.01 7.34 -0.53
CA PHE A 507 -7.03 6.31 -0.64
C PHE A 507 -8.23 6.75 -1.47
N VAL A 508 -9.03 5.77 -1.88
CA VAL A 508 -10.32 5.97 -2.55
C VAL A 508 -11.38 5.14 -1.84
N PHE A 509 -12.55 5.70 -1.57
CA PHE A 509 -13.67 4.94 -1.02
C PHE A 509 -14.27 4.03 -2.09
N ALA A 510 -14.29 2.74 -1.79
CA ALA A 510 -15.00 1.71 -2.53
C ALA A 510 -16.26 1.29 -1.77
N THR A 511 -17.32 0.98 -2.50
CA THR A 511 -18.59 0.53 -1.90
C THR A 511 -18.56 -0.99 -1.78
N VAL A 512 -18.90 -1.53 -0.61
CA VAL A 512 -19.09 -2.97 -0.41
C VAL A 512 -20.33 -3.42 -1.19
N VAL A 513 -20.17 -4.40 -2.07
CA VAL A 513 -21.26 -4.92 -2.93
C VAL A 513 -21.68 -6.33 -2.57
N GLU A 514 -20.79 -7.09 -1.92
CA GLU A 514 -20.99 -8.50 -1.63
C GLU A 514 -20.17 -8.87 -0.38
N ILE A 515 -20.79 -9.64 0.50
CA ILE A 515 -20.20 -10.20 1.72
C ILE A 515 -20.66 -11.66 1.78
N GLU A 516 -19.72 -12.58 1.72
CA GLU A 516 -19.97 -14.02 1.73
C GLU A 516 -19.23 -14.68 2.89
N GLU A 517 -19.90 -15.62 3.56
CA GLU A 517 -19.23 -16.56 4.46
C GLU A 517 -18.67 -17.72 3.64
N GLU A 518 -17.41 -18.05 3.87
CA GLU A 518 -16.76 -19.19 3.24
C GLU A 518 -16.16 -20.14 4.29
N PRO A 519 -16.37 -21.47 4.15
CA PRO A 519 -15.63 -22.45 4.93
C PRO A 519 -14.12 -22.30 4.67
N TYR A 520 -13.33 -22.34 5.74
CA TYR A 520 -11.88 -22.26 5.66
C TYR A 520 -11.26 -23.13 6.74
N GLU A 521 -10.17 -23.82 6.44
CA GLU A 521 -9.44 -24.57 7.46
C GLU A 521 -7.95 -24.29 7.30
N GLY A 522 -7.44 -23.32 8.04
CA GLY A 522 -6.05 -22.89 7.90
C GLY A 522 -5.67 -21.81 8.90
N TRP A 523 -4.48 -21.26 8.71
CA TRP A 523 -3.93 -20.21 9.56
C TRP A 523 -4.35 -18.82 9.07
N VAL A 524 -4.69 -17.96 10.02
CA VAL A 524 -4.78 -16.51 9.81
C VAL A 524 -3.68 -15.82 10.58
N TYR A 525 -3.19 -14.72 10.03
CA TYR A 525 -2.02 -13.98 10.49
C TYR A 525 -2.39 -12.54 10.82
N ASP A 526 -1.59 -11.94 11.70
CA ASP A 526 -1.58 -10.51 12.00
C ASP A 526 -0.22 -10.11 12.56
N PHE A 527 0.07 -8.81 12.59
CA PHE A 527 1.33 -8.27 13.07
C PHE A 527 1.10 -7.01 13.87
N THR A 528 1.67 -6.94 15.06
CA THR A 528 1.82 -5.64 15.73
C THR A 528 2.91 -4.85 15.04
N VAL A 529 2.66 -3.57 14.79
CA VAL A 529 3.67 -2.65 14.25
C VAL A 529 4.12 -1.64 15.29
N SER A 530 5.33 -1.11 15.12
CA SER A 530 5.91 -0.14 16.05
C SER A 530 5.26 1.25 16.01
N GLN A 531 4.36 1.48 15.05
CA GLN A 531 3.67 2.74 14.81
C GLN A 531 2.18 2.62 15.14
N LYS A 532 1.47 3.74 15.27
CA LYS A 532 0.01 3.73 15.57
C LYS A 532 -0.83 3.22 14.39
N GLU A 533 -0.27 3.23 13.18
CA GLU A 533 -0.93 2.86 11.94
C GLU A 533 -0.95 1.33 11.73
N HIS A 534 -1.66 0.62 12.60
CA HIS A 534 -1.99 -0.81 12.47
C HIS A 534 -3.21 -1.00 11.55
N ASN A 535 -3.03 -0.70 10.27
CA ASN A 535 -4.07 -0.74 9.22
C ASN A 535 -3.40 -1.03 7.87
N PHE A 536 -3.34 -2.30 7.49
CA PHE A 536 -2.58 -2.74 6.30
C PHE A 536 -3.51 -3.13 5.16
#